data_AF-A0A2E5JH21-F1
#
_entry.id   AF-A0A2E5JH21-F1
#
_cell.length_a   1.000
_cell.length_b   1.000
_cell.length_c   1.000
_cell.angle_alpha   90.00
_cell.angle_beta   90.00
_cell.angle_gamma   90.00
#
_symmetry.space_group_name_H-M   'P 1'
#
loop_
_entity.id
_entity.type
_entity.pdbx_description
1 polymer ?
#
loop_
_entity_poly.entity_id
_entity_poly.type
_entity_poly.pdbx_seq_one_letter_code
_entity_poly.pdbx_strand_id
1 'polypeptide(L)'
;MPPINRNPSLTARVLAYAGDFSFGQLVFHGLISVSHIRVLFESLRALVPMSGSGGDSIATILAIFTLTTIIRFYTSLFLGVSFFQWLVGMSTGASGLTGRLCSGARVGIEFLLLPFLIFMLPVLGHKPSLIERLSTALLKKNKGFRGVMGVMARPLVIIFIFLSLFAPLLRNLAIIEGVNVEFSEISKAKIDNEVDFSKFRFFPSVFFNFTTFGDLEGDRFILLPQYEVTKEGDKTKVKPYLGIFDSRNESLGFLKKESRVDWRKLAEIARRGNPFFYSSYPFLAGELNQLQLKSLSERALIELEELIINSLELSFGNVTKHVMEHGPFLGGYVDLRQALIGLLDVGATPRSDTVNLGDRKFLRFRQLFEEVTTIEKKYREILIPLSETTGDILRYEWDATLDAAISRRDFASSFFAQAKWGEPAEQSFKSDDLSALSLIDLLLDQSLDAKQRGAIQEFAYRWFFEKSRFALMNDKKPLIAWLNISMNRIYLVTQSRSFYEKLGKMFLMLRHALKVGDKEFFNLEASRE
;
A
#
# COMPACT_ATOMS: atom_id res chain seq x y z
N MET A 1 37.74 53.60 -23.79
CA MET A 1 37.49 52.20 -23.35
C MET A 1 36.03 51.88 -23.58
N PRO A 2 35.68 50.80 -24.29
CA PRO A 2 34.28 50.40 -24.47
C PRO A 2 33.63 50.08 -23.11
N PRO A 3 32.33 50.38 -22.93
CA PRO A 3 31.63 50.07 -21.69
C PRO A 3 31.67 48.56 -21.46
N ILE A 4 32.37 48.12 -20.41
CA ILE A 4 32.40 46.71 -19.99
C ILE A 4 30.95 46.31 -19.71
N ASN A 5 30.41 45.40 -20.52
CA ASN A 5 29.06 44.86 -20.30
C ASN A 5 29.02 44.19 -18.91
N ARG A 6 28.29 44.80 -17.98
CA ARG A 6 28.19 44.34 -16.58
C ARG A 6 27.03 43.37 -16.38
N ASN A 7 26.28 43.04 -17.42
CA ASN A 7 25.13 42.15 -17.33
C ASN A 7 25.61 40.70 -17.12
N PRO A 8 25.01 39.95 -16.19
CA PRO A 8 25.32 38.53 -16.03
C PRO A 8 24.93 37.76 -17.29
N SER A 9 25.72 36.73 -17.61
CA SER A 9 25.46 35.86 -18.76
C SER A 9 24.10 35.18 -18.64
N LEU A 10 23.49 34.86 -19.79
CA LEU A 10 22.24 34.09 -19.84
C LEU A 10 22.38 32.78 -19.06
N THR A 11 23.51 32.08 -19.23
CA THR A 11 23.82 30.84 -18.52
C THR A 11 23.80 30.99 -17.00
N ALA A 12 24.36 32.07 -16.45
CA ALA A 12 24.37 32.32 -15.01
C ALA A 12 22.95 32.60 -14.49
N ARG A 13 22.13 33.31 -15.28
CA ARG A 13 20.74 33.63 -14.93
C ARG A 13 19.87 32.38 -14.94
N VAL A 14 19.98 31.56 -15.99
CA VAL A 14 19.25 30.28 -16.12
C VAL A 14 19.66 29.33 -15.01
N LEU A 15 20.96 29.18 -14.75
CA LEU A 15 21.45 28.30 -13.69
C LEU A 15 20.95 28.74 -12.30
N ALA A 16 20.95 30.03 -12.02
CA ALA A 16 20.44 30.55 -10.76
C ALA A 16 18.92 30.34 -10.61
N TYR A 17 18.14 30.62 -11.66
CA TYR A 17 16.70 30.37 -11.64
C TYR A 17 16.39 28.88 -11.46
N ALA A 18 17.09 28.01 -12.19
CA ALA A 18 16.95 26.56 -12.06
C ALA A 18 17.30 26.09 -10.64
N GLY A 19 18.38 26.61 -10.04
CA GLY A 19 18.72 26.33 -8.65
C GLY A 19 17.63 26.79 -7.66
N ASP A 20 17.11 28.00 -7.80
CA ASP A 20 16.01 28.50 -6.97
C ASP A 20 14.75 27.64 -7.12
N PHE A 21 14.41 27.23 -8.35
CA PHE A 21 13.26 26.37 -8.65
C PHE A 21 13.43 24.96 -8.07
N SER A 22 14.62 24.36 -8.24
CA SER A 22 15.00 23.09 -7.61
C SER A 22 14.91 23.14 -6.09
N PHE A 23 15.25 24.27 -5.48
CA PHE A 23 15.11 24.45 -4.03
C PHE A 23 13.65 24.57 -3.63
N GLY A 24 12.85 25.32 -4.39
CA GLY A 24 11.40 25.35 -4.23
C GLY A 24 10.77 23.96 -4.35
N GLN A 25 11.22 23.14 -5.29
CA GLN A 25 10.76 21.76 -5.47
C GLN A 25 11.10 20.88 -4.25
N LEU A 26 12.32 20.99 -3.72
CA LEU A 26 12.74 20.26 -2.52
C LEU A 26 11.90 20.67 -1.30
N VAL A 27 11.72 21.97 -1.09
CA VAL A 27 10.90 22.49 0.02
C VAL A 27 9.43 22.08 -0.16
N PHE A 28 8.89 22.14 -1.38
CA PHE A 28 7.52 21.71 -1.67
C PHE A 28 7.28 20.25 -1.28
N HIS A 29 8.15 19.33 -1.72
CA HIS A 29 8.00 17.90 -1.39
C HIS A 29 8.26 17.58 0.08
N GLY A 30 9.07 18.37 0.78
CA GLY A 30 9.17 18.27 2.25
C GLY A 30 7.91 18.77 2.96
N LEU A 31 7.27 19.83 2.45
CA LEU A 31 6.10 20.46 3.06
C LEU A 31 4.77 19.78 2.72
N ILE A 32 4.65 19.11 1.57
CA ILE A 32 3.38 18.51 1.12
C ILE A 32 2.85 17.43 2.09
N SER A 33 3.73 16.89 2.92
CA SER A 33 3.40 15.96 4.00
C SER A 33 2.71 16.60 5.20
N VAL A 34 2.76 17.91 5.33
CA VAL A 34 2.03 18.65 6.36
C VAL A 34 0.57 18.76 5.92
N SER A 35 -0.35 18.31 6.79
CA SER A 35 -1.79 18.23 6.50
C SER A 35 -2.39 19.53 5.95
N HIS A 36 -2.06 20.68 6.53
CA HIS A 36 -2.54 21.99 6.07
C HIS A 36 -2.05 22.35 4.67
N ILE A 37 -0.79 22.05 4.35
CA ILE A 37 -0.22 22.29 3.02
C ILE A 37 -0.86 21.36 1.99
N ARG A 38 -1.10 20.10 2.37
CA ARG A 38 -1.83 19.13 1.53
C ARG A 38 -3.24 19.63 1.20
N VAL A 39 -4.00 20.11 2.18
CA VAL A 39 -5.36 20.63 1.96
C VAL A 39 -5.33 21.85 1.02
N LEU A 40 -4.37 22.76 1.20
CA LEU A 40 -4.20 23.92 0.33
C LEU A 40 -3.83 23.50 -1.09
N PHE A 41 -2.96 22.50 -1.26
CA PHE A 41 -2.61 21.94 -2.56
C PHE A 41 -3.80 21.29 -3.25
N GLU A 42 -4.60 20.49 -2.56
CA GLU A 42 -5.83 19.89 -3.13
C GLU A 42 -6.85 20.97 -3.52
N SER A 43 -6.92 22.08 -2.77
CA SER A 43 -7.75 23.23 -3.12
C SER A 43 -7.25 23.94 -4.38
N LEU A 44 -5.94 24.18 -4.49
CA LEU A 44 -5.33 24.75 -5.69
C LEU A 44 -5.55 23.86 -6.91
N ARG A 45 -5.40 22.55 -6.71
CA ARG A 45 -5.63 21.52 -7.72
C ARG A 45 -7.07 21.53 -8.23
N ALA A 46 -8.05 21.61 -7.32
CA ALA A 46 -9.46 21.69 -7.70
C ALA A 46 -9.81 22.93 -8.54
N LEU A 47 -8.99 23.98 -8.51
CA LEU A 47 -9.15 25.18 -9.33
C LEU A 47 -8.55 25.05 -10.74
N VAL A 48 -7.73 24.02 -11.02
CA VAL A 48 -7.16 23.79 -12.35
C VAL A 48 -8.15 22.94 -13.17
N PRO A 49 -8.82 23.49 -14.20
CA PRO A 49 -9.95 22.84 -14.87
C PRO A 49 -9.55 21.71 -15.83
N MET A 50 -8.30 21.22 -15.77
CA MET A 50 -7.84 20.13 -16.62
C MET A 50 -8.08 18.79 -15.94
N SER A 51 -8.95 17.96 -16.52
CA SER A 51 -9.13 16.59 -16.07
C SER A 51 -7.89 15.74 -16.40
N GLY A 52 -7.52 14.85 -15.49
CA GLY A 52 -6.44 13.87 -15.71
C GLY A 52 -5.05 14.29 -15.23
N SER A 53 -4.03 13.54 -15.66
CA SER A 53 -2.64 13.66 -15.21
C SER A 53 -1.97 15.00 -15.53
N GLY A 54 -2.42 15.66 -16.60
CA GLY A 54 -1.93 16.98 -16.98
C GLY A 54 -2.29 18.07 -15.97
N GLY A 55 -3.51 18.06 -15.44
CA GLY A 55 -3.99 19.07 -14.48
C GLY A 55 -3.21 19.04 -13.17
N ASP A 56 -2.95 17.85 -12.64
CA ASP A 56 -2.21 17.67 -11.38
C ASP A 56 -0.74 18.06 -11.50
N SER A 57 -0.14 17.77 -12.65
CA SER A 57 1.23 18.17 -12.95
C SER A 57 1.34 19.69 -13.07
N ILE A 58 0.36 20.34 -13.71
CA ILE A 58 0.28 21.80 -13.78
C ILE A 58 0.08 22.39 -12.38
N ALA A 59 -0.85 21.85 -11.59
CA ALA A 59 -1.07 22.30 -10.21
C ALA A 59 0.20 22.17 -9.37
N THR A 60 0.95 21.07 -9.52
CA THR A 60 2.25 20.85 -8.86
C THR A 60 3.27 21.89 -9.30
N ILE A 61 3.42 22.13 -10.61
CA ILE A 61 4.34 23.15 -11.14
C ILE A 61 3.95 24.54 -10.63
N LEU A 62 2.66 24.88 -10.59
CA LEU A 62 2.17 26.16 -10.07
C LEU A 62 2.45 26.31 -8.57
N ALA A 63 2.28 25.24 -7.79
CA ALA A 63 2.59 25.23 -6.37
C ALA A 63 4.10 25.43 -6.13
N ILE A 64 4.94 24.68 -6.85
CA ILE A 64 6.41 24.83 -6.79
C ILE A 64 6.82 26.23 -7.24
N PHE A 65 6.23 26.76 -8.32
CA PHE A 65 6.52 28.10 -8.81
C PHE A 65 6.16 29.18 -7.79
N THR A 66 4.99 29.06 -7.16
CA THR A 66 4.54 29.98 -6.11
C THR A 66 5.47 29.93 -4.91
N LEU A 67 5.82 28.72 -4.44
CA LEU A 67 6.73 28.55 -3.33
C LEU A 67 8.15 29.07 -3.64
N THR A 68 8.66 28.78 -4.84
CA THR A 68 9.92 29.32 -5.35
C THR A 68 9.91 30.84 -5.32
N THR A 69 8.83 31.46 -5.78
CA THR A 69 8.66 32.92 -5.76
C THR A 69 8.68 33.47 -4.34
N ILE A 70 7.95 32.85 -3.40
CA ILE A 70 7.94 33.26 -1.99
C ILE A 70 9.35 33.20 -1.39
N ILE A 71 10.06 32.09 -1.59
CA ILE A 71 11.44 31.92 -1.12
C ILE A 71 12.36 32.95 -1.76
N ARG A 72 12.26 33.15 -3.08
CA ARG A 72 13.06 34.15 -3.81
C ARG A 72 12.77 35.57 -3.34
N PHE A 73 11.52 35.88 -2.98
CA PHE A 73 11.13 37.19 -2.46
C PHE A 73 11.81 37.46 -1.12
N TYR A 74 11.66 36.56 -0.14
CA TYR A 74 12.28 36.73 1.17
C TYR A 74 13.81 36.73 1.09
N THR A 75 14.41 35.81 0.35
CA THR A 75 15.87 35.79 0.16
C THR A 75 16.38 37.05 -0.53
N SER A 76 15.62 37.62 -1.47
CA SER A 76 15.96 38.91 -2.10
C SER A 76 15.86 40.08 -1.14
N LEU A 77 14.92 40.08 -0.19
CA LEU A 77 14.86 41.08 0.87
C LEU A 77 16.06 40.99 1.83
N PHE A 78 16.58 39.80 2.10
CA PHE A 78 17.75 39.63 2.97
C PHE A 78 19.08 39.89 2.25
N LEU A 79 19.29 39.28 1.09
CA LEU A 79 20.58 39.25 0.37
C LEU A 79 20.69 40.33 -0.72
N GLY A 80 19.59 40.99 -1.08
CA GLY A 80 19.53 41.92 -2.22
C GLY A 80 19.39 41.23 -3.58
N VAL A 81 19.39 39.90 -3.64
CA VAL A 81 19.12 39.04 -4.80
C VAL A 81 18.64 37.68 -4.27
N SER A 82 18.10 36.78 -5.11
CA SER A 82 17.73 35.44 -4.63
C SER A 82 18.96 34.61 -4.23
N PHE A 83 18.74 33.58 -3.43
CA PHE A 83 19.82 32.74 -2.87
C PHE A 83 20.75 32.16 -3.96
N PHE A 84 20.20 31.54 -5.01
CA PHE A 84 21.04 31.00 -6.08
C PHE A 84 21.61 32.09 -7.00
N GLN A 85 20.98 33.25 -7.09
CA GLN A 85 21.59 34.40 -7.78
C GLN A 85 22.84 34.88 -7.04
N TRP A 86 22.78 34.95 -5.71
CA TRP A 86 23.92 35.27 -4.86
C TRP A 86 25.03 34.22 -5.01
N LEU A 87 24.69 32.92 -4.96
CA LEU A 87 25.64 31.82 -5.13
C LEU A 87 26.38 31.87 -6.47
N VAL A 88 25.70 32.18 -7.58
CA VAL A 88 26.33 32.30 -8.91
C VAL A 88 27.10 33.62 -9.09
N GLY A 89 27.17 34.46 -8.04
CA GLY A 89 27.96 35.68 -8.00
C GLY A 89 27.27 36.90 -8.63
N MET A 90 25.94 36.93 -8.66
CA MET A 90 25.18 38.11 -9.07
C MET A 90 24.91 39.04 -7.88
N SER A 91 24.71 40.32 -8.16
CA SER A 91 24.28 41.32 -7.18
C SER A 91 23.30 42.31 -7.80
N THR A 92 22.60 43.04 -6.93
CA THR A 92 21.80 44.19 -7.36
C THR A 92 22.69 45.40 -7.61
N GLY A 93 22.29 46.23 -8.57
CA GLY A 93 22.97 47.46 -8.90
C GLY A 93 22.85 48.57 -7.87
N ALA A 94 21.87 48.48 -6.95
CA ALA A 94 21.58 49.43 -5.90
C ALA A 94 22.16 48.96 -4.55
N SER A 95 22.59 49.88 -3.70
CA SER A 95 23.19 49.57 -2.39
C SER A 95 22.16 49.58 -1.25
N GLY A 96 22.50 48.90 -0.15
CA GLY A 96 21.78 49.00 1.12
C GLY A 96 20.35 48.45 1.11
N LEU A 97 19.49 49.07 1.92
CA LEU A 97 18.09 48.68 2.11
C LEU A 97 17.25 48.86 0.84
N THR A 98 17.48 49.96 0.11
CA THR A 98 16.77 50.26 -1.14
C THR A 98 17.00 49.18 -2.18
N GLY A 99 18.25 48.71 -2.33
CA GLY A 99 18.56 47.60 -3.24
C GLY A 99 17.84 46.30 -2.88
N ARG A 100 17.62 46.04 -1.58
CA ARG A 100 16.87 44.87 -1.09
C ARG A 100 15.38 44.97 -1.37
N LEU A 101 14.76 46.12 -1.07
CA LEU A 101 13.35 46.37 -1.34
C LEU A 101 13.04 46.32 -2.84
N CYS A 102 13.87 46.96 -3.67
CA CYS A 102 13.72 46.91 -5.13
C CYS A 102 13.89 45.49 -5.67
N SER A 103 14.79 44.68 -5.11
CA SER A 103 14.94 43.27 -5.49
C SER A 103 13.77 42.40 -5.06
N GLY A 104 13.17 42.66 -3.89
CA GLY A 104 11.90 42.03 -3.50
C GLY A 104 10.76 42.41 -4.45
N ALA A 105 10.60 43.70 -4.74
CA ALA A 105 9.62 44.20 -5.71
C ALA A 105 9.82 43.58 -7.10
N ARG A 106 11.06 43.38 -7.54
CA ARG A 106 11.38 42.66 -8.78
C ARG A 106 10.82 41.24 -8.80
N VAL A 107 10.96 40.48 -7.71
CA VAL A 107 10.41 39.11 -7.63
C VAL A 107 8.89 39.14 -7.62
N GLY A 108 8.27 40.12 -6.95
CA GLY A 108 6.81 40.31 -6.99
C GLY A 108 6.29 40.62 -8.40
N ILE A 109 7.00 41.46 -9.16
CA ILE A 109 6.71 41.74 -10.57
C ILE A 109 6.97 40.49 -11.44
N GLU A 110 8.05 39.75 -11.17
CA GLU A 110 8.38 38.50 -11.85
C GLU A 110 7.26 37.48 -11.71
N PHE A 111 6.66 37.32 -10.53
CA PHE A 111 5.51 36.41 -10.33
C PHE A 111 4.36 36.66 -11.32
N LEU A 112 4.02 37.94 -11.54
CA LEU A 112 2.93 38.34 -12.43
C LEU A 112 3.32 38.26 -13.92
N LEU A 113 4.57 38.60 -14.24
CA LEU A 113 5.01 38.80 -15.62
C LEU A 113 5.77 37.62 -16.22
N LEU A 114 6.32 36.70 -15.42
CA LEU A 114 7.09 35.56 -15.92
C LEU A 114 6.30 34.62 -16.85
N PRO A 115 4.99 34.36 -16.65
CA PRO A 115 4.19 33.60 -17.61
C PRO A 115 4.24 34.20 -19.03
N PHE A 116 4.50 35.50 -19.14
CA PHE A 116 4.65 36.22 -20.39
C PHE A 116 6.14 36.36 -20.75
N LEU A 117 6.70 35.35 -21.42
CA LEU A 117 8.11 35.27 -21.81
C LEU A 117 8.67 36.51 -22.55
N ILE A 118 7.79 37.33 -23.13
CA ILE A 118 8.12 38.60 -23.81
C ILE A 118 8.92 39.53 -22.88
N PHE A 119 8.62 39.58 -21.57
CA PHE A 119 9.33 40.44 -20.64
C PHE A 119 10.77 40.01 -20.35
N MET A 120 11.13 38.78 -20.74
CA MET A 120 12.46 38.19 -20.59
C MET A 120 13.29 38.22 -21.88
N LEU A 121 12.69 38.47 -23.05
CA LEU A 121 13.39 38.49 -24.35
C LEU A 121 14.63 39.40 -24.41
N PRO A 122 14.68 40.60 -23.80
CA PRO A 122 15.88 41.44 -23.83
C PRO A 122 17.14 40.77 -23.26
N VAL A 123 16.98 39.76 -22.39
CA VAL A 123 18.09 39.02 -21.78
C VAL A 123 18.87 38.23 -22.84
N LEU A 124 18.22 37.75 -23.90
CA LEU A 124 18.88 37.05 -25.01
C LEU A 124 19.89 37.94 -25.73
N GLY A 125 19.60 39.23 -25.85
CA GLY A 125 20.50 40.24 -26.41
C GLY A 125 21.51 40.81 -25.40
N HIS A 126 21.75 40.13 -24.27
CA HIS A 126 22.57 40.61 -23.16
C HIS A 126 22.14 41.97 -22.59
N LYS A 127 20.86 42.32 -22.68
CA LYS A 127 20.28 43.55 -22.10
C LYS A 127 19.51 43.21 -20.82
N PRO A 128 19.33 44.19 -19.89
CA PRO A 128 18.46 43.99 -18.73
C PRO A 128 17.02 43.68 -19.15
N SER A 129 16.36 42.76 -18.44
CA SER A 129 14.97 42.39 -18.72
C SER A 129 14.02 43.56 -18.49
N LEU A 130 12.81 43.51 -19.06
CA LEU A 130 11.81 44.54 -18.79
C LEU A 130 11.43 44.55 -17.30
N ILE A 131 11.42 43.39 -16.65
CA ILE A 131 11.18 43.25 -15.20
C ILE A 131 12.26 43.96 -14.38
N GLU A 132 13.54 43.84 -14.77
CA GLU A 132 14.64 44.55 -14.11
C GLU A 132 14.56 46.07 -14.28
N ARG A 133 14.08 46.53 -15.44
CA ARG A 133 13.87 47.96 -15.72
C ARG A 133 12.71 48.52 -14.90
N LEU A 134 11.57 47.84 -14.89
CA LEU A 134 10.37 48.24 -14.14
C LEU A 134 10.61 48.28 -12.64
N SER A 135 11.35 47.31 -12.10
CA SER A 135 11.68 47.23 -10.67
C SER A 135 12.86 48.10 -10.26
N THR A 136 13.57 48.71 -11.20
CA THR A 136 14.85 49.42 -11.02
C THR A 136 15.99 48.57 -10.43
N ALA A 137 15.76 47.27 -10.21
CA ALA A 137 16.71 46.32 -9.62
C ALA A 137 17.54 45.59 -10.68
N LEU A 138 18.44 46.34 -11.34
CA LEU A 138 19.34 45.82 -12.37
C LEU A 138 20.32 44.79 -11.79
N LEU A 139 20.38 43.59 -12.39
CA LEU A 139 21.38 42.58 -12.04
C LEU A 139 22.75 42.92 -12.62
N LYS A 140 23.78 42.84 -11.77
CA LYS A 140 25.18 43.03 -12.15
C LYS A 140 26.01 41.79 -11.81
N LYS A 141 27.01 41.50 -12.63
CA LYS A 141 28.05 40.50 -12.32
C LYS A 141 29.02 41.07 -11.28
N ASN A 142 29.23 40.35 -10.17
CA ASN A 142 30.24 40.75 -9.18
C ASN A 142 31.67 40.60 -9.73
N LYS A 143 32.56 41.49 -9.30
CA LYS A 143 34.01 41.43 -9.59
C LYS A 143 34.80 40.96 -8.37
N GLY A 144 36.08 40.64 -8.58
CA GLY A 144 37.00 40.24 -7.51
C GLY A 144 36.60 38.90 -6.89
N PHE A 145 36.90 38.74 -5.60
CA PHE A 145 36.70 37.49 -4.86
C PHE A 145 35.29 36.90 -4.99
N ARG A 146 34.25 37.73 -4.86
CA ARG A 146 32.84 37.28 -4.99
C ARG A 146 32.49 36.78 -6.40
N GLY A 147 33.11 37.35 -7.44
CA GLY A 147 32.93 36.88 -8.82
C GLY A 147 33.59 35.53 -9.05
N VAL A 148 34.78 35.30 -8.48
CA VAL A 148 35.50 34.02 -8.56
C VAL A 148 34.74 32.94 -7.78
N MET A 149 34.33 33.23 -6.54
CA MET A 149 33.49 32.33 -5.74
C MET A 149 32.20 31.95 -6.48
N GLY A 150 31.57 32.92 -7.15
CA GLY A 150 30.36 32.66 -7.93
C GLY A 150 30.54 31.73 -9.13
N VAL A 151 31.72 31.71 -9.73
CA VAL A 151 32.06 30.74 -10.79
C VAL A 151 32.33 29.36 -10.18
N MET A 152 33.07 29.30 -9.07
CA MET A 152 33.38 28.06 -8.35
C MET A 152 32.14 27.40 -7.73
N ALA A 153 31.09 28.17 -7.43
CA ALA A 153 29.84 27.65 -6.89
C ALA A 153 28.90 27.03 -7.96
N ARG A 154 29.15 27.24 -9.26
CA ARG A 154 28.27 26.72 -10.33
C ARG A 154 28.12 25.20 -10.33
N PRO A 155 29.20 24.40 -10.17
CA PRO A 155 29.07 22.94 -10.04
C PRO A 155 28.16 22.55 -8.88
N LEU A 156 28.23 23.27 -7.75
CA LEU A 156 27.36 23.03 -6.60
C LEU A 156 25.88 23.29 -6.94
N VAL A 157 25.58 24.33 -7.73
CA VAL A 157 24.21 24.57 -8.22
C VAL A 157 23.73 23.46 -9.15
N ILE A 158 24.60 22.94 -10.03
CA ILE A 158 24.26 21.81 -10.91
C ILE A 158 23.98 20.55 -10.10
N ILE A 159 24.82 20.23 -9.10
CA ILE A 159 24.60 19.12 -8.17
C ILE A 159 23.27 19.31 -7.45
N PHE A 160 22.95 20.54 -7.03
CA PHE A 160 21.69 20.84 -6.37
C PHE A 160 20.46 20.64 -7.28
N ILE A 161 20.55 21.05 -8.55
CA ILE A 161 19.51 20.78 -9.56
C ILE A 161 19.34 19.28 -9.78
N PHE A 162 20.44 18.52 -9.80
CA PHE A 162 20.37 17.08 -9.88
C PHE A 162 19.70 16.47 -8.63
N LEU A 163 20.00 16.98 -7.43
CA LEU A 163 19.36 16.55 -6.19
C LEU A 163 17.85 16.80 -6.16
N SER A 164 17.32 17.81 -6.88
CA SER A 164 15.87 18.03 -6.92
C SER A 164 15.11 16.93 -7.65
N LEU A 165 15.78 16.10 -8.49
CA LEU A 165 15.17 14.90 -9.05
C LEU A 165 14.76 13.89 -7.96
N PHE A 166 15.46 13.91 -6.83
CA PHE A 166 15.20 13.05 -5.68
C PHE A 166 14.15 13.64 -4.72
N ALA A 167 13.71 14.89 -4.92
CA ALA A 167 12.82 15.58 -4.01
C ALA A 167 11.51 14.81 -3.71
N PRO A 168 10.85 14.13 -4.68
CA PRO A 168 9.67 13.33 -4.40
C PRO A 168 9.91 12.19 -3.39
N LEU A 169 11.14 11.67 -3.29
CA LEU A 169 11.52 10.62 -2.35
C LEU A 169 11.65 11.10 -0.90
N LEU A 170 11.65 12.42 -0.68
CA LEU A 170 11.69 13.05 0.65
C LEU A 170 10.30 13.30 1.24
N ARG A 171 9.23 12.86 0.56
CA ARG A 171 7.87 12.94 1.11
C ARG A 171 7.81 12.20 2.45
N ASN A 172 7.20 12.86 3.43
CA ASN A 172 7.03 12.46 4.83
C ASN A 172 8.30 12.55 5.68
N LEU A 173 9.33 13.27 5.20
CA LEU A 173 10.62 13.46 5.89
C LEU A 173 11.33 12.15 6.24
N ALA A 174 10.86 11.03 5.70
CA ALA A 174 11.48 9.72 5.82
C ALA A 174 12.17 9.40 4.50
N ILE A 175 13.40 8.89 4.58
CA ILE A 175 14.09 8.37 3.40
C ILE A 175 13.32 7.14 2.94
N ILE A 176 12.77 7.22 1.74
CA ILE A 176 12.09 6.11 1.09
C ILE A 176 13.16 5.10 0.63
N GLU A 177 13.42 4.08 1.45
CA GLU A 177 14.26 2.93 1.09
C GLU A 177 13.45 1.94 0.24
N GLY A 178 14.00 1.38 -0.83
CA GLY A 178 13.27 0.44 -1.69
C GLY A 178 12.75 -0.77 -0.92
N VAL A 179 11.54 -1.24 -1.21
CA VAL A 179 11.11 -2.56 -0.75
C VAL A 179 11.69 -3.57 -1.73
N ASN A 180 12.47 -4.54 -1.23
CA ASN A 180 12.95 -5.62 -2.10
C ASN A 180 11.75 -6.45 -2.57
N VAL A 181 11.55 -6.51 -3.89
CA VAL A 181 10.51 -7.31 -4.54
C VAL A 181 11.14 -8.60 -5.04
N GLU A 182 10.86 -9.71 -4.36
CA GLU A 182 11.29 -11.03 -4.83
C GLU A 182 10.15 -11.70 -5.62
N PHE A 183 10.46 -12.60 -6.53
CA PHE A 183 9.46 -13.45 -7.18
C PHE A 183 9.54 -14.83 -6.54
N SER A 184 8.46 -15.26 -5.89
CA SER A 184 8.41 -16.57 -5.25
C SER A 184 7.21 -17.36 -5.74
N GLU A 185 7.43 -18.50 -6.38
CA GLU A 185 6.37 -19.46 -6.66
C GLU A 185 6.24 -20.42 -5.49
N ILE A 186 5.01 -20.66 -5.02
CA ILE A 186 4.76 -21.81 -4.15
C ILE A 186 4.79 -23.03 -5.04
N SER A 187 5.84 -23.85 -4.88
CA SER A 187 5.93 -25.12 -5.59
C SER A 187 4.68 -25.94 -5.30
N LYS A 188 3.95 -26.34 -6.35
CA LYS A 188 2.86 -27.29 -6.21
C LYS A 188 3.42 -28.55 -5.54
N ALA A 189 2.82 -28.98 -4.44
CA ALA A 189 3.16 -30.26 -3.85
C ALA A 189 3.03 -31.33 -4.94
N LYS A 190 4.10 -32.08 -5.20
CA LYS A 190 4.04 -33.21 -6.12
C LYS A 190 3.10 -34.22 -5.49
N ILE A 191 2.02 -34.55 -6.20
CA ILE A 191 1.14 -35.65 -5.81
C ILE A 191 2.00 -36.91 -5.97
N ASP A 192 2.41 -37.50 -4.86
CA ASP A 192 3.16 -38.75 -4.88
C ASP A 192 2.24 -39.91 -5.31
N ASN A 193 2.81 -40.95 -5.90
CA ASN A 193 2.02 -42.09 -6.37
C ASN A 193 1.42 -42.93 -5.22
N GLU A 194 1.87 -42.69 -3.99
CA GLU A 194 1.37 -43.33 -2.76
C GLU A 194 0.23 -42.54 -2.08
N VAL A 195 -0.26 -41.47 -2.70
CA VAL A 195 -1.28 -40.61 -2.12
C VAL A 195 -2.67 -41.26 -2.16
N ASP A 196 -3.29 -41.40 -0.99
CA ASP A 196 -4.65 -41.92 -0.84
C ASP A 196 -5.70 -40.87 -1.23
N PHE A 197 -6.15 -40.92 -2.49
CA PHE A 197 -7.17 -40.02 -3.04
C PHE A 197 -8.51 -40.06 -2.28
N SER A 198 -8.80 -41.10 -1.49
CA SER A 198 -10.03 -41.18 -0.70
C SER A 198 -10.10 -40.10 0.40
N LYS A 199 -8.95 -39.55 0.80
CA LYS A 199 -8.86 -38.49 1.80
C LYS A 199 -9.00 -37.09 1.23
N PHE A 200 -8.91 -36.93 -0.09
CA PHE A 200 -9.00 -35.63 -0.73
C PHE A 200 -10.44 -35.14 -0.78
N ARG A 201 -10.63 -33.86 -0.48
CA ARG A 201 -11.95 -33.23 -0.43
C ARG A 201 -11.90 -31.84 -1.05
N PHE A 202 -13.05 -31.39 -1.51
CA PHE A 202 -13.24 -30.00 -1.90
C PHE A 202 -13.55 -29.15 -0.67
N PHE A 203 -12.90 -28.00 -0.61
CA PHE A 203 -13.11 -26.98 0.41
C PHE A 203 -13.57 -25.68 -0.28
N PRO A 204 -14.86 -25.57 -0.63
CA PRO A 204 -15.42 -24.33 -1.16
C PRO A 204 -15.60 -23.29 -0.05
N SER A 205 -15.33 -22.02 -0.36
CA SER A 205 -15.70 -20.88 0.48
C SER A 205 -16.20 -19.70 -0.34
N VAL A 206 -17.45 -19.31 -0.10
CA VAL A 206 -18.05 -18.09 -0.65
C VAL A 206 -17.50 -16.84 0.03
N PHE A 207 -17.25 -16.88 1.34
CA PHE A 207 -16.70 -15.74 2.08
C PHE A 207 -15.32 -15.32 1.55
N PHE A 208 -14.43 -16.29 1.31
CA PHE A 208 -13.11 -16.05 0.75
C PHE A 208 -13.06 -16.09 -0.79
N ASN A 209 -14.15 -16.47 -1.45
CA ASN A 209 -14.29 -16.54 -2.91
C ASN A 209 -13.27 -17.46 -3.59
N PHE A 210 -13.10 -18.67 -3.05
CA PHE A 210 -12.28 -19.72 -3.68
C PHE A 210 -12.84 -21.12 -3.44
N THR A 211 -12.40 -22.07 -4.25
CA THR A 211 -12.54 -23.51 -3.97
C THR A 211 -11.17 -24.15 -4.06
N THR A 212 -10.79 -24.97 -3.07
CA THR A 212 -9.54 -25.73 -3.14
C THR A 212 -9.79 -27.22 -2.97
N PHE A 213 -8.88 -28.03 -3.50
CA PHE A 213 -8.91 -29.49 -3.44
C PHE A 213 -7.63 -29.99 -2.75
N GLY A 214 -7.79 -30.74 -1.67
CA GLY A 214 -6.66 -31.26 -0.90
C GLY A 214 -7.09 -32.20 0.21
N ASP A 215 -6.12 -32.78 0.90
CA ASP A 215 -6.30 -33.69 2.05
C ASP A 215 -5.82 -33.07 3.38
N LEU A 216 -5.41 -31.80 3.35
CA LEU A 216 -4.83 -31.09 4.50
C LEU A 216 -3.63 -31.83 5.12
N GLU A 217 -2.81 -32.48 4.26
CA GLU A 217 -1.65 -33.29 4.65
C GLU A 217 -2.06 -34.42 5.61
N GLY A 218 -3.03 -35.24 5.19
CA GLY A 218 -3.57 -36.34 5.99
C GLY A 218 -4.23 -35.91 7.30
N ASP A 219 -5.08 -34.88 7.25
CA ASP A 219 -5.75 -34.28 8.43
C ASP A 219 -4.80 -33.66 9.48
N ARG A 220 -3.51 -33.44 9.14
CA ARG A 220 -2.56 -32.70 10.00
C ARG A 220 -3.09 -31.32 10.36
N PHE A 221 -3.62 -30.60 9.36
CA PHE A 221 -4.19 -29.27 9.55
C PHE A 221 -5.68 -29.33 9.87
N ILE A 222 -6.07 -28.71 10.98
CA ILE A 222 -7.46 -28.61 11.42
C ILE A 222 -7.94 -27.18 11.16
N LEU A 223 -8.92 -27.04 10.26
CA LEU A 223 -9.58 -25.78 9.96
C LEU A 223 -10.62 -25.45 11.04
N LEU A 224 -10.42 -24.35 11.76
CA LEU A 224 -11.31 -23.88 12.83
C LEU A 224 -12.17 -22.71 12.32
N PRO A 225 -13.50 -22.82 12.23
CA PRO A 225 -14.35 -21.68 11.90
C PRO A 225 -14.39 -20.69 13.07
N GLN A 226 -14.04 -19.43 12.82
CA GLN A 226 -13.93 -18.38 13.84
C GLN A 226 -14.75 -17.14 13.48
N TYR A 227 -15.08 -16.36 14.52
CA TYR A 227 -15.86 -15.13 14.40
C TYR A 227 -15.36 -14.06 15.36
N GLU A 228 -15.13 -12.85 14.85
CA GLU A 228 -14.97 -11.65 15.67
C GLU A 228 -16.35 -11.00 15.83
N VAL A 229 -16.84 -10.95 17.07
CA VAL A 229 -18.12 -10.34 17.41
C VAL A 229 -17.84 -9.02 18.12
N THR A 230 -18.21 -7.93 17.48
CA THR A 230 -18.03 -6.57 18.00
C THR A 230 -19.38 -5.89 18.18
N LYS A 231 -19.56 -5.15 19.27
CA LYS A 231 -20.77 -4.33 19.50
C LYS A 231 -20.41 -2.88 19.18
N GLU A 232 -21.00 -2.33 18.12
CA GLU A 232 -20.90 -0.92 17.73
C GLU A 232 -22.26 -0.27 18.01
N GLY A 233 -22.43 0.28 19.22
CA GLY A 233 -23.74 0.73 19.71
C GLY A 233 -24.72 -0.43 19.86
N ASP A 234 -25.91 -0.30 19.28
CA ASP A 234 -26.96 -1.35 19.32
C ASP A 234 -26.74 -2.46 18.27
N LYS A 235 -25.80 -2.28 17.33
CA LYS A 235 -25.55 -3.25 16.26
C LYS A 235 -24.43 -4.20 16.63
N THR A 236 -24.73 -5.50 16.53
CA THR A 236 -23.71 -6.56 16.64
C THR A 236 -23.15 -6.84 15.25
N LYS A 237 -21.86 -6.58 15.07
CA LYS A 237 -21.13 -6.84 13.83
C LYS A 237 -20.32 -8.11 14.00
N VAL A 238 -20.52 -9.04 13.09
CA VAL A 238 -19.85 -10.34 13.08
C VAL A 238 -18.96 -10.43 11.85
N LYS A 239 -17.65 -10.61 12.06
CA LYS A 239 -16.66 -10.83 10.99
C LYS A 239 -16.14 -12.26 11.07
N PRO A 240 -16.42 -13.13 10.10
CA PRO A 240 -15.88 -14.48 10.12
C PRO A 240 -14.41 -14.49 9.69
N TYR A 241 -13.68 -15.51 10.14
CA TYR A 241 -12.34 -15.82 9.69
C TYR A 241 -12.01 -17.30 9.94
N LEU A 242 -10.90 -17.76 9.39
CA LEU A 242 -10.46 -19.15 9.50
C LEU A 242 -9.26 -19.24 10.43
N GLY A 243 -9.36 -20.07 11.47
CA GLY A 243 -8.20 -20.54 12.22
C GLY A 243 -7.64 -21.82 11.60
N ILE A 244 -6.33 -21.99 11.64
CA ILE A 244 -5.62 -23.14 11.07
C ILE A 244 -4.72 -23.68 12.17
N PHE A 245 -5.03 -24.87 12.69
CA PHE A 245 -4.22 -25.52 13.71
C PHE A 245 -3.41 -26.65 13.11
N ASP A 246 -2.09 -26.65 13.32
CA ASP A 246 -1.23 -27.76 12.95
C ASP A 246 -1.10 -28.73 14.13
N SER A 247 -1.68 -29.93 14.00
CA SER A 247 -1.67 -30.93 15.06
C SER A 247 -0.28 -31.51 15.37
N ARG A 248 0.65 -31.44 14.41
CA ARG A 248 2.03 -31.94 14.55
C ARG A 248 2.91 -30.93 15.30
N ASN A 249 2.88 -29.68 14.86
CA ASN A 249 3.74 -28.61 15.37
C ASN A 249 3.07 -27.78 16.48
N GLU A 250 1.79 -28.03 16.77
CA GLU A 250 0.97 -27.32 17.75
C GLU A 250 0.92 -25.80 17.55
N SER A 251 1.12 -25.37 16.30
CA SER A 251 1.10 -23.98 15.88
C SER A 251 -0.27 -23.57 15.36
N LEU A 252 -0.55 -22.27 15.40
CA LEU A 252 -1.82 -21.73 14.94
C LEU A 252 -1.63 -20.54 14.00
N GLY A 253 -2.26 -20.64 12.85
CA GLY A 253 -2.42 -19.56 11.89
C GLY A 253 -3.85 -19.02 11.82
N PHE A 254 -4.00 -17.82 11.27
CA PHE A 254 -5.28 -17.21 10.95
C PHE A 254 -5.30 -16.74 9.50
N LEU A 255 -6.44 -16.93 8.82
CA LEU A 255 -6.75 -16.32 7.54
C LEU A 255 -7.98 -15.44 7.70
N LYS A 256 -7.79 -14.13 7.52
CA LYS A 256 -8.82 -13.09 7.67
C LYS A 256 -9.01 -12.33 6.37
N LYS A 257 -10.19 -11.75 6.20
CA LYS A 257 -10.53 -10.84 5.12
C LYS A 257 -10.65 -9.43 5.69
N GLU A 258 -9.80 -8.51 5.26
CA GLU A 258 -9.69 -7.18 5.88
C GLU A 258 -10.56 -6.14 5.17
N SER A 259 -10.09 -5.70 4.01
CA SER A 259 -10.74 -4.66 3.20
C SER A 259 -10.63 -5.01 1.72
N ARG A 260 -11.24 -4.20 0.86
CA ARG A 260 -11.13 -4.36 -0.59
C ARG A 260 -10.10 -3.40 -1.15
N VAL A 261 -9.25 -3.90 -2.01
CA VAL A 261 -8.42 -3.08 -2.89
C VAL A 261 -9.20 -2.75 -4.16
N ASP A 262 -8.99 -1.55 -4.68
CA ASP A 262 -9.47 -1.12 -5.98
C ASP A 262 -8.25 -0.64 -6.78
N TRP A 263 -7.78 -1.50 -7.67
CA TRP A 263 -6.59 -1.23 -8.47
C TRP A 263 -6.80 -0.09 -9.45
N ARG A 264 -8.04 0.18 -9.86
CA ARG A 264 -8.34 1.36 -10.68
C ARG A 264 -8.06 2.63 -9.89
N LYS A 265 -8.52 2.70 -8.63
CA LYS A 265 -8.24 3.85 -7.76
C LYS A 265 -6.74 4.01 -7.49
N LEU A 266 -6.03 2.90 -7.25
CA LEU A 266 -4.58 2.93 -7.02
C LEU A 266 -3.80 3.34 -8.29
N ALA A 267 -4.13 2.79 -9.45
CA ALA A 267 -3.50 3.16 -10.71
C ALA A 267 -3.84 4.60 -11.11
N GLU A 268 -5.02 5.11 -10.77
CA GLU A 268 -5.35 6.52 -10.94
C GLU A 268 -4.44 7.44 -10.11
N ILE A 269 -4.07 7.05 -8.88
CA ILE A 269 -3.13 7.80 -8.06
C ILE A 269 -1.77 7.89 -8.78
N ALA A 270 -1.28 6.77 -9.33
CA ALA A 270 -0.04 6.77 -10.09
C ALA A 270 -0.12 7.62 -11.36
N ARG A 271 -1.21 7.50 -12.12
CA ARG A 271 -1.46 8.27 -13.34
C ARG A 271 -1.42 9.76 -13.08
N ARG A 272 -2.07 10.22 -12.01
CA ARG A 272 -2.15 11.64 -11.62
C ARG A 272 -0.78 12.29 -11.45
N GLY A 273 0.19 11.56 -10.90
CA GLY A 273 1.55 12.04 -10.68
C GLY A 273 2.53 11.82 -11.82
N ASN A 274 2.10 11.30 -12.98
CA ASN A 274 2.97 10.96 -14.11
C ASN A 274 2.38 11.43 -15.47
N PRO A 275 2.86 12.55 -16.05
CA PRO A 275 2.48 13.00 -17.40
C PRO A 275 2.69 11.95 -18.50
N PHE A 276 3.71 11.09 -18.37
CA PHE A 276 4.06 10.08 -19.36
C PHE A 276 3.30 8.76 -19.16
N PHE A 277 2.35 8.69 -18.22
CA PHE A 277 1.61 7.47 -17.92
C PHE A 277 0.96 6.83 -19.16
N TYR A 278 0.38 7.61 -20.07
CA TYR A 278 -0.21 7.10 -21.31
C TYR A 278 0.81 6.50 -22.28
N SER A 279 2.06 6.94 -22.21
CA SER A 279 3.15 6.41 -23.04
C SER A 279 3.80 5.20 -22.39
N SER A 280 3.93 5.19 -21.06
CA SER A 280 4.57 4.10 -20.31
C SER A 280 3.63 2.91 -20.09
N TYR A 281 2.31 3.17 -19.93
CA TYR A 281 1.29 2.16 -19.63
C TYR A 281 0.05 2.35 -20.54
N PRO A 282 0.19 2.22 -21.87
CA PRO A 282 -0.89 2.49 -22.82
C PRO A 282 -2.13 1.60 -22.63
N PHE A 283 -1.98 0.31 -22.32
CA PHE A 283 -3.12 -0.61 -22.17
C PHE A 283 -3.92 -0.29 -20.90
N LEU A 284 -3.22 -0.13 -19.77
CA LEU A 284 -3.79 0.25 -18.49
C LEU A 284 -4.45 1.62 -18.58
N ALA A 285 -3.78 2.62 -19.18
CA ALA A 285 -4.35 3.96 -19.32
C ALA A 285 -5.62 3.99 -20.19
N GLY A 286 -5.66 3.18 -21.26
CA GLY A 286 -6.85 3.03 -22.10
C GLY A 286 -8.05 2.47 -21.34
N GLU A 287 -7.81 1.51 -20.46
CA GLU A 287 -8.85 0.85 -19.66
C GLU A 287 -9.29 1.69 -18.44
N LEU A 288 -8.39 2.44 -17.80
CA LEU A 288 -8.75 3.34 -16.69
C LEU A 288 -9.74 4.44 -17.11
N ASN A 289 -9.73 4.85 -18.37
CA ASN A 289 -10.62 5.88 -18.92
C ASN A 289 -12.06 5.38 -19.16
N GLN A 290 -12.28 4.07 -19.18
CA GLN A 290 -13.59 3.48 -19.46
C GLN A 290 -14.40 3.35 -18.15
N LEU A 291 -15.64 3.86 -18.13
CA LEU A 291 -16.44 3.92 -16.90
C LEU A 291 -16.99 2.56 -16.45
N GLN A 292 -17.06 1.54 -17.33
CA GLN A 292 -17.82 0.30 -17.09
C GLN A 292 -17.02 -1.01 -17.25
N LEU A 293 -15.68 -1.00 -17.18
CA LEU A 293 -14.91 -2.25 -17.20
C LEU A 293 -15.11 -3.05 -15.91
N LYS A 294 -15.49 -4.32 -16.07
CA LYS A 294 -15.58 -5.29 -14.96
C LYS A 294 -14.20 -5.86 -14.59
N SER A 295 -13.31 -6.07 -15.56
CA SER A 295 -12.00 -6.70 -15.39
C SER A 295 -10.97 -6.06 -16.32
N LEU A 296 -9.70 -6.00 -15.91
CA LEU A 296 -8.62 -5.52 -16.78
C LEU A 296 -8.24 -6.60 -17.81
N SER A 297 -7.77 -6.20 -18.99
CA SER A 297 -7.15 -7.16 -19.92
C SER A 297 -5.82 -7.68 -19.38
N GLU A 298 -5.38 -8.85 -19.86
CA GLU A 298 -4.09 -9.45 -19.48
C GLU A 298 -2.91 -8.48 -19.68
N ARG A 299 -2.92 -7.68 -20.76
CA ARG A 299 -1.88 -6.67 -21.01
C ARG A 299 -1.92 -5.52 -20.01
N ALA A 300 -3.12 -5.03 -19.68
CA ALA A 300 -3.29 -3.99 -18.66
C ALA A 300 -2.91 -4.50 -17.26
N LEU A 301 -3.12 -5.79 -16.97
CA LEU A 301 -2.65 -6.43 -15.74
C LEU A 301 -1.12 -6.49 -15.67
N ILE A 302 -0.44 -6.86 -16.76
CA ILE A 302 1.02 -6.85 -16.82
C ILE A 302 1.57 -5.43 -16.58
N GLU A 303 0.99 -4.42 -17.21
CA GLU A 303 1.37 -3.02 -16.98
C GLU A 303 1.10 -2.54 -15.55
N LEU A 304 -0.01 -3.00 -14.93
CA LEU A 304 -0.32 -2.71 -13.54
C LEU A 304 0.72 -3.34 -12.60
N GLU A 305 1.10 -4.60 -12.84
CA GLU A 305 2.15 -5.27 -12.09
C GLU A 305 3.49 -4.54 -12.21
N GLU A 306 3.88 -4.16 -13.44
CA GLU A 306 5.08 -3.38 -13.70
C GLU A 306 5.06 -2.04 -12.95
N LEU A 307 3.92 -1.32 -12.99
CA LEU A 307 3.73 -0.08 -12.25
C LEU A 307 3.89 -0.27 -10.74
N ILE A 308 3.33 -1.35 -10.18
CA ILE A 308 3.43 -1.68 -8.74
C ILE A 308 4.88 -1.99 -8.37
N ILE A 309 5.54 -2.87 -9.12
CA ILE A 309 6.94 -3.28 -8.87
C ILE A 309 7.83 -2.04 -8.91
N ASN A 310 7.74 -1.25 -9.97
CA ASN A 310 8.52 -0.01 -10.12
C ASN A 310 8.25 0.99 -9.00
N SER A 311 7.03 1.04 -8.45
CA SER A 311 6.69 1.89 -7.32
C SER A 311 7.30 1.39 -6.02
N LEU A 312 7.28 0.08 -5.76
CA LEU A 312 7.78 -0.53 -4.52
C LEU A 312 9.32 -0.54 -4.47
N GLU A 313 9.97 -0.84 -5.60
CA GLU A 313 11.43 -0.87 -5.71
C GLU A 313 12.05 0.53 -5.70
N LEU A 314 11.28 1.57 -5.99
CA LEU A 314 11.78 2.95 -6.08
C LEU A 314 12.51 3.34 -4.77
N SER A 315 13.77 3.71 -4.92
CA SER A 315 14.71 4.05 -3.85
C SER A 315 15.72 5.08 -4.32
N PHE A 316 16.49 5.66 -3.40
CA PHE A 316 17.61 6.53 -3.76
C PHE A 316 18.68 5.84 -4.62
N GLY A 317 18.85 4.51 -4.49
CA GLY A 317 19.86 3.76 -5.22
C GLY A 317 19.53 3.50 -6.69
N ASN A 318 18.25 3.40 -7.04
CA ASN A 318 17.79 3.08 -8.40
C ASN A 318 17.01 4.21 -9.10
N VAL A 319 16.80 5.35 -8.45
CA VAL A 319 16.03 6.46 -9.02
C VAL A 319 16.60 7.00 -10.33
N THR A 320 17.92 7.03 -10.51
CA THR A 320 18.52 7.50 -11.77
C THR A 320 18.15 6.58 -12.93
N LYS A 321 18.23 5.27 -12.73
CA LYS A 321 17.77 4.25 -13.69
C LYS A 321 16.27 4.42 -13.98
N HIS A 322 15.46 4.54 -12.92
CA HIS A 322 14.02 4.73 -13.04
C HIS A 322 13.68 6.00 -13.84
N VAL A 323 14.38 7.12 -13.61
CA VAL A 323 14.16 8.38 -14.35
C VAL A 323 14.52 8.23 -15.82
N MET A 324 15.53 7.43 -16.16
CA MET A 324 15.88 7.17 -17.56
C MET A 324 14.86 6.29 -18.27
N GLU A 325 14.26 5.33 -17.56
CA GLU A 325 13.32 4.34 -18.12
C GLU A 325 11.88 4.86 -18.18
N HIS A 326 11.42 5.51 -17.11
CA HIS A 326 10.02 5.92 -16.93
C HIS A 326 9.81 7.45 -16.89
N GLY A 327 10.91 8.20 -16.92
CA GLY A 327 10.89 9.67 -16.92
C GLY A 327 11.03 10.32 -15.54
N PRO A 328 11.19 11.65 -15.48
CA PRO A 328 11.54 12.38 -14.26
C PRO A 328 10.39 12.54 -13.24
N PHE A 329 9.19 12.03 -13.53
CA PHE A 329 7.99 12.26 -12.74
C PHE A 329 7.73 11.13 -11.73
N LEU A 330 8.50 11.14 -10.64
CA LEU A 330 8.45 10.12 -9.60
C LEU A 330 7.21 10.19 -8.69
N GLY A 331 6.49 11.32 -8.70
CA GLY A 331 5.42 11.60 -7.74
C GLY A 331 4.33 10.52 -7.74
N GLY A 332 3.90 10.07 -8.91
CA GLY A 332 2.88 9.03 -9.04
C GLY A 332 3.30 7.69 -8.43
N TYR A 333 4.55 7.27 -8.67
CA TYR A 333 5.12 6.05 -8.11
C TYR A 333 5.23 6.12 -6.59
N VAL A 334 5.71 7.26 -6.07
CA VAL A 334 5.79 7.49 -4.62
C VAL A 334 4.40 7.45 -3.97
N ASP A 335 3.40 8.06 -4.59
CA ASP A 335 2.04 8.11 -4.05
C ASP A 335 1.35 6.75 -4.08
N LEU A 336 1.54 5.97 -5.16
CA LEU A 336 1.07 4.59 -5.23
C LEU A 336 1.74 3.73 -4.16
N ARG A 337 3.06 3.83 -4.01
CA ARG A 337 3.80 3.12 -2.95
C ARG A 337 3.27 3.47 -1.56
N GLN A 338 3.05 4.75 -1.27
CA GLN A 338 2.50 5.17 0.03
C GLN A 338 1.08 4.65 0.24
N ALA A 339 0.24 4.63 -0.80
CA ALA A 339 -1.09 4.05 -0.73
C ALA A 339 -1.04 2.54 -0.45
N LEU A 340 -0.12 1.80 -1.09
CA LEU A 340 0.09 0.37 -0.84
C LEU A 340 0.60 0.09 0.58
N ILE A 341 1.60 0.84 1.05
CA ILE A 341 2.11 0.72 2.43
C ILE A 341 1.02 1.10 3.44
N GLY A 342 0.14 2.05 3.10
CA GLY A 342 -1.01 2.43 3.93
C GLY A 342 -2.05 1.32 4.11
N LEU A 343 -2.01 0.25 3.31
CA LEU A 343 -2.84 -0.95 3.51
C LEU A 343 -2.24 -1.91 4.55
N LEU A 344 -0.99 -1.68 4.96
CA LEU A 344 -0.25 -2.54 5.87
C LEU A 344 -0.34 -2.05 7.31
N ASP A 345 -0.06 -2.92 8.26
CA ASP A 345 -0.04 -2.56 9.67
C ASP A 345 1.23 -1.76 9.99
N VAL A 346 1.09 -0.75 10.87
CA VAL A 346 2.21 0.06 11.34
C VAL A 346 3.03 -0.72 12.38
N GLY A 347 4.36 -0.58 12.35
CA GLY A 347 5.25 -1.14 13.38
C GLY A 347 6.19 -2.25 12.92
N ALA A 348 6.18 -2.62 11.64
CA ALA A 348 7.14 -3.55 11.06
C ALA A 348 7.49 -3.15 9.62
N THR A 349 8.77 -3.26 9.25
CA THR A 349 9.24 -3.03 7.88
C THR A 349 8.73 -4.14 6.96
N PRO A 350 7.92 -3.82 5.93
CA PRO A 350 7.40 -4.83 5.04
C PRO A 350 8.46 -5.31 4.04
N ARG A 351 8.41 -6.60 3.71
CA ARG A 351 9.05 -7.17 2.51
C ARG A 351 7.98 -7.55 1.51
N SER A 352 8.17 -7.30 0.22
CA SER A 352 7.16 -7.64 -0.79
C SER A 352 7.66 -8.73 -1.73
N ASP A 353 6.74 -9.55 -2.21
CA ASP A 353 6.97 -10.43 -3.34
C ASP A 353 5.66 -10.65 -4.10
N THR A 354 5.74 -11.25 -5.28
CA THR A 354 4.55 -11.81 -5.93
C THR A 354 4.53 -13.31 -5.72
N VAL A 355 3.36 -13.85 -5.40
CA VAL A 355 3.15 -15.27 -5.13
C VAL A 355 1.92 -15.79 -5.87
N ASN A 356 2.04 -16.99 -6.44
CA ASN A 356 0.90 -17.70 -7.02
C ASN A 356 0.25 -18.57 -5.94
N LEU A 357 -1.03 -18.33 -5.68
CA LEU A 357 -1.86 -19.17 -4.82
C LEU A 357 -2.88 -19.85 -5.72
N GLY A 358 -2.55 -21.06 -6.18
CA GLY A 358 -3.41 -21.81 -7.09
C GLY A 358 -3.41 -21.22 -8.50
N ASP A 359 -4.56 -20.80 -9.00
CA ASP A 359 -4.72 -20.20 -10.32
C ASP A 359 -4.57 -18.67 -10.36
N ARG A 360 -4.31 -18.02 -9.22
CA ARG A 360 -4.17 -16.56 -9.13
C ARG A 360 -2.87 -16.08 -8.54
N LYS A 361 -2.45 -14.91 -9.01
CA LYS A 361 -1.28 -14.18 -8.57
C LYS A 361 -1.66 -13.10 -7.55
N PHE A 362 -0.87 -13.03 -6.47
CA PHE A 362 -1.04 -12.09 -5.38
C PHE A 362 0.23 -11.28 -5.18
N LEU A 363 0.08 -10.00 -4.89
CA LEU A 363 1.11 -9.20 -4.25
C LEU A 363 1.09 -9.53 -2.75
N ARG A 364 2.18 -10.04 -2.22
CA ARG A 364 2.30 -10.42 -0.82
C ARG A 364 3.26 -9.48 -0.10
N PHE A 365 2.81 -8.92 1.01
CA PHE A 365 3.67 -8.20 1.96
C PHE A 365 3.87 -9.05 3.21
N ARG A 366 5.12 -9.30 3.58
CA ARG A 366 5.54 -10.03 4.80
C ARG A 366 6.02 -9.04 5.85
N GLN A 367 5.47 -9.11 7.05
CA GLN A 367 5.82 -8.26 8.18
C GLN A 367 6.13 -9.12 9.42
N LEU A 368 7.24 -8.81 10.10
CA LEU A 368 7.64 -9.43 11.37
C LEU A 368 7.67 -8.34 12.45
N PHE A 369 6.85 -8.51 13.49
CA PHE A 369 6.71 -7.58 14.62
C PHE A 369 7.53 -8.09 15.81
N GLU A 370 8.65 -7.43 16.11
CA GLU A 370 9.54 -7.85 17.19
C GLU A 370 9.06 -7.35 18.57
N GLU A 371 8.60 -6.09 18.64
CA GLU A 371 8.44 -5.33 19.89
C GLU A 371 6.99 -5.03 20.34
N VAL A 372 5.97 -5.34 19.52
CA VAL A 372 4.58 -4.93 19.84
C VAL A 372 3.91 -5.95 20.76
N THR A 373 3.72 -5.59 22.03
CA THR A 373 3.12 -6.45 23.07
C THR A 373 1.63 -6.74 22.86
N THR A 374 0.92 -5.93 22.07
CA THR A 374 -0.52 -6.05 21.82
C THR A 374 -0.87 -6.92 20.61
N ILE A 375 0.12 -7.31 19.80
CA ILE A 375 -0.10 -8.11 18.60
C ILE A 375 0.02 -9.60 18.99
N GLU A 376 -1.10 -10.33 18.93
CA GLU A 376 -1.15 -11.77 19.25
C GLU A 376 -0.25 -12.61 18.33
N LYS A 377 -0.10 -12.20 17.06
CA LYS A 377 0.65 -12.92 16.02
C LYS A 377 1.74 -12.06 15.41
N LYS A 378 2.99 -12.38 15.72
CA LYS A 378 4.17 -11.59 15.34
C LYS A 378 4.53 -11.66 13.86
N TYR A 379 4.01 -12.62 13.10
CA TYR A 379 4.23 -12.72 11.66
C TYR A 379 2.94 -12.54 10.88
N ARG A 380 2.93 -11.63 9.89
CA ARG A 380 1.77 -11.34 9.05
C ARG A 380 2.15 -11.34 7.57
N GLU A 381 1.30 -11.95 6.76
CA GLU A 381 1.29 -11.79 5.30
C GLU A 381 0.00 -11.08 4.88
N ILE A 382 0.14 -9.99 4.14
CA ILE A 382 -0.99 -9.33 3.48
C ILE A 382 -0.95 -9.73 2.02
N LEU A 383 -2.00 -10.41 1.56
CA LEU A 383 -2.15 -10.93 0.19
C LEU A 383 -3.17 -10.06 -0.54
N ILE A 384 -2.73 -9.42 -1.61
CA ILE A 384 -3.56 -8.54 -2.44
C ILE A 384 -3.65 -9.18 -3.83
N PRO A 385 -4.83 -9.61 -4.29
CA PRO A 385 -4.96 -10.26 -5.60
C PRO A 385 -4.63 -9.28 -6.72
N LEU A 386 -3.75 -9.67 -7.65
CA LEU A 386 -3.34 -8.83 -8.78
C LEU A 386 -4.22 -9.02 -10.02
N SER A 387 -4.91 -10.16 -10.14
CA SER A 387 -5.63 -10.56 -11.36
C SER A 387 -7.05 -9.98 -11.49
N GLU A 388 -7.52 -9.19 -10.52
CA GLU A 388 -8.85 -8.57 -10.53
C GLU A 388 -8.74 -7.04 -10.45
N THR A 389 -9.73 -6.31 -10.93
CA THR A 389 -9.82 -4.83 -10.77
C THR A 389 -10.06 -4.44 -9.32
N THR A 390 -10.93 -5.19 -8.66
CA THR A 390 -11.24 -5.07 -7.24
C THR A 390 -11.12 -6.43 -6.62
N GLY A 391 -10.41 -6.53 -5.51
CA GLY A 391 -10.21 -7.80 -4.84
C GLY A 391 -10.17 -7.65 -3.34
N ASP A 392 -10.48 -8.74 -2.65
CA ASP A 392 -10.46 -8.77 -1.20
C ASP A 392 -9.02 -8.98 -0.71
N ILE A 393 -8.56 -8.12 0.19
CA ILE A 393 -7.26 -8.23 0.84
C ILE A 393 -7.36 -9.31 1.91
N LEU A 394 -6.52 -10.32 1.79
CA LEU A 394 -6.43 -11.40 2.77
C LEU A 394 -5.25 -11.15 3.69
N ARG A 395 -5.47 -11.38 4.98
CA ARG A 395 -4.46 -11.30 6.02
C ARG A 395 -4.21 -12.70 6.56
N TYR A 396 -2.97 -13.16 6.46
CA TYR A 396 -2.53 -14.49 6.87
C TYR A 396 -1.50 -14.37 8.00
N GLU A 397 -1.89 -14.73 9.22
CA GLU A 397 -1.13 -14.45 10.44
C GLU A 397 -0.64 -15.74 11.09
N TRP A 398 0.60 -15.75 11.58
CA TRP A 398 1.22 -16.87 12.28
C TRP A 398 2.08 -16.38 13.45
N ASP A 399 2.44 -17.31 14.34
CA ASP A 399 3.49 -17.05 15.32
C ASP A 399 4.85 -16.88 14.62
N ALA A 400 5.79 -16.18 15.26
CA ALA A 400 7.14 -15.98 14.73
C ALA A 400 8.09 -17.16 15.03
N THR A 401 7.58 -18.30 15.47
CA THR A 401 8.39 -19.49 15.78
C THR A 401 8.76 -20.25 14.51
N LEU A 402 9.85 -21.03 14.59
CA LEU A 402 10.27 -21.89 13.47
C LEU A 402 9.17 -22.90 13.09
N ASP A 403 8.54 -23.51 14.10
CA ASP A 403 7.46 -24.47 13.92
C ASP A 403 6.27 -23.85 13.18
N ALA A 404 5.89 -22.61 13.54
CA ALA A 404 4.85 -21.88 12.83
C ALA A 404 5.25 -21.52 11.39
N ALA A 405 6.53 -21.20 11.14
CA ALA A 405 7.01 -20.95 9.79
C ALA A 405 6.96 -22.21 8.90
N ILE A 406 7.28 -23.39 9.46
CA ILE A 406 7.15 -24.69 8.78
C ILE A 406 5.68 -24.98 8.49
N SER A 407 4.81 -24.88 9.51
CA SER A 407 3.37 -25.09 9.38
C SER A 407 2.73 -24.17 8.35
N ARG A 408 3.13 -22.88 8.33
CA ARG A 408 2.66 -21.90 7.35
C ARG A 408 2.98 -22.33 5.93
N ARG A 409 4.24 -22.73 5.67
CA ARG A 409 4.72 -23.15 4.35
C ARG A 409 3.99 -24.40 3.91
N ASP A 410 3.95 -25.41 4.77
CA ASP A 410 3.35 -26.71 4.50
C ASP A 410 1.84 -26.54 4.22
N PHE A 411 1.12 -25.78 5.06
CA PHE A 411 -0.30 -25.45 4.83
C PHE A 411 -0.51 -24.70 3.53
N ALA A 412 0.30 -23.66 3.24
CA ALA A 412 0.13 -22.91 2.01
C ALA A 412 0.34 -23.80 0.76
N SER A 413 1.32 -24.71 0.83
CA SER A 413 1.60 -25.66 -0.25
C SER A 413 0.55 -26.76 -0.41
N SER A 414 -0.08 -27.21 0.67
CA SER A 414 -1.11 -28.26 0.62
C SER A 414 -2.50 -27.70 0.34
N PHE A 415 -2.82 -26.53 0.89
CA PHE A 415 -4.16 -25.92 0.81
C PHE A 415 -4.30 -24.93 -0.34
N PHE A 416 -3.34 -24.04 -0.59
CA PHE A 416 -3.49 -23.00 -1.64
C PHE A 416 -2.98 -23.43 -3.02
N ALA A 417 -2.14 -24.46 -3.12
CA ALA A 417 -1.54 -24.85 -4.41
C ALA A 417 -2.55 -25.28 -5.49
N GLN A 418 -3.74 -25.73 -5.08
CA GLN A 418 -4.84 -26.13 -5.97
C GLN A 418 -6.07 -25.21 -5.84
N ALA A 419 -5.91 -24.04 -5.22
CA ALA A 419 -7.01 -23.10 -5.08
C ALA A 419 -7.42 -22.53 -6.44
N LYS A 420 -8.73 -22.53 -6.70
CA LYS A 420 -9.36 -21.80 -7.79
C LYS A 420 -10.10 -20.61 -7.23
N TRP A 421 -9.72 -19.42 -7.64
CA TRP A 421 -10.26 -18.19 -7.07
C TRP A 421 -11.27 -17.53 -8.01
N GLY A 422 -12.35 -17.00 -7.42
CA GLY A 422 -13.41 -16.25 -8.10
C GLY A 422 -14.28 -17.03 -9.09
N GLU A 423 -14.12 -18.35 -9.18
CA GLU A 423 -15.26 -19.21 -9.50
C GLU A 423 -16.22 -19.12 -8.31
N PRO A 424 -17.42 -18.51 -8.45
CA PRO A 424 -18.39 -18.51 -7.37
C PRO A 424 -18.66 -19.98 -7.06
N ALA A 425 -18.31 -20.41 -5.85
CA ALA A 425 -18.74 -21.72 -5.39
C ALA A 425 -20.27 -21.69 -5.41
N GLU A 426 -20.89 -22.28 -6.44
CA GLU A 426 -22.33 -22.41 -6.49
C GLU A 426 -22.73 -23.20 -5.25
N GLN A 427 -23.28 -22.50 -4.26
CA GLN A 427 -23.80 -23.09 -3.03
C GLN A 427 -25.10 -23.83 -3.35
N SER A 428 -25.01 -24.90 -4.14
CA SER A 428 -26.00 -25.95 -4.02
C SER A 428 -25.75 -26.61 -2.66
N PHE A 429 -26.59 -26.27 -1.67
CA PHE A 429 -26.48 -26.87 -0.34
C PHE A 429 -26.62 -28.39 -0.48
N LYS A 430 -25.53 -29.12 -0.23
CA LYS A 430 -25.49 -30.58 -0.14
C LYS A 430 -24.97 -30.92 1.25
N SER A 431 -25.75 -31.69 2.00
CA SER A 431 -25.41 -32.08 3.38
C SER A 431 -24.05 -32.76 3.47
N ASP A 432 -23.68 -33.49 2.42
CA ASP A 432 -22.50 -34.36 2.39
C ASP A 432 -21.22 -33.57 2.10
N ASP A 433 -21.35 -32.34 1.59
CA ASP A 433 -20.23 -31.45 1.22
C ASP A 433 -19.92 -30.42 2.32
N LEU A 434 -20.54 -30.53 3.50
CA LEU A 434 -20.30 -29.59 4.60
C LEU A 434 -18.88 -29.73 5.15
N SER A 435 -18.20 -28.59 5.26
CA SER A 435 -16.85 -28.46 5.79
C SER A 435 -16.77 -27.34 6.85
N ALA A 436 -15.60 -27.18 7.47
CA ALA A 436 -15.34 -26.06 8.36
C ALA A 436 -15.51 -24.69 7.66
N LEU A 437 -15.19 -24.59 6.36
CA LEU A 437 -15.43 -23.37 5.58
C LEU A 437 -16.92 -23.14 5.31
N SER A 438 -17.68 -24.22 5.10
CA SER A 438 -19.14 -24.14 4.96
C SER A 438 -19.79 -23.54 6.21
N LEU A 439 -19.24 -23.81 7.41
CA LEU A 439 -19.71 -23.17 8.64
C LEU A 439 -19.48 -21.66 8.62
N ILE A 440 -18.33 -21.19 8.13
CA ILE A 440 -18.03 -19.75 7.96
C ILE A 440 -19.06 -19.09 7.05
N ASP A 441 -19.37 -19.72 5.93
CA ASP A 441 -20.28 -19.15 4.93
C ASP A 441 -21.74 -19.18 5.38
N LEU A 442 -22.20 -20.31 5.92
CA LEU A 442 -23.62 -20.61 6.08
C LEU A 442 -24.18 -20.21 7.45
N LEU A 443 -23.37 -20.12 8.51
CA LEU A 443 -23.87 -19.67 9.83
C LEU A 443 -24.33 -18.20 9.80
N LEU A 444 -23.81 -17.40 8.87
CA LEU A 444 -24.20 -16.01 8.73
C LEU A 444 -25.30 -15.78 7.68
N ASP A 445 -25.63 -16.79 6.88
CA ASP A 445 -26.66 -16.71 5.85
C ASP A 445 -28.07 -16.76 6.45
N GLN A 446 -28.90 -15.79 6.06
CA GLN A 446 -30.29 -15.67 6.49
C GLN A 446 -31.27 -16.30 5.49
N SER A 447 -30.81 -16.59 4.28
CA SER A 447 -31.64 -17.12 3.18
C SER A 447 -31.97 -18.61 3.32
N LEU A 448 -31.23 -19.33 4.17
CA LEU A 448 -31.38 -20.77 4.40
C LEU A 448 -32.76 -21.13 4.94
N ASP A 449 -33.33 -22.24 4.48
CA ASP A 449 -34.57 -22.79 5.02
C ASP A 449 -34.36 -23.51 6.37
N ALA A 450 -35.45 -23.91 7.04
CA ALA A 450 -35.37 -24.57 8.35
C ALA A 450 -34.66 -25.93 8.32
N LYS A 451 -34.77 -26.68 7.21
CA LYS A 451 -34.14 -27.99 7.05
C LYS A 451 -32.62 -27.85 6.87
N GLN A 452 -32.20 -26.92 6.02
CA GLN A 452 -30.80 -26.55 5.80
C GLN A 452 -30.16 -26.06 7.11
N ARG A 453 -30.84 -25.15 7.83
CA ARG A 453 -30.39 -24.68 9.16
C ARG A 453 -30.26 -25.82 10.16
N GLY A 454 -31.18 -26.79 10.15
CA GLY A 454 -31.11 -27.98 11.01
C GLY A 454 -29.87 -28.82 10.73
N ALA A 455 -29.61 -29.11 9.45
CA ALA A 455 -28.43 -29.86 9.02
C ALA A 455 -27.11 -29.15 9.36
N ILE A 456 -27.05 -27.82 9.21
CA ILE A 456 -25.86 -27.04 9.60
C ILE A 456 -25.61 -27.11 11.11
N GLN A 457 -26.66 -27.03 11.94
CA GLN A 457 -26.52 -27.14 13.40
C GLN A 457 -26.00 -28.52 13.82
N GLU A 458 -26.55 -29.58 13.22
CA GLU A 458 -26.11 -30.95 13.48
C GLU A 458 -24.66 -31.16 13.06
N PHE A 459 -24.30 -30.72 11.85
CA PHE A 459 -22.93 -30.77 11.36
C PHE A 459 -21.97 -29.99 12.26
N ALA A 460 -22.32 -28.75 12.63
CA ALA A 460 -21.49 -27.91 13.51
C ALA A 460 -21.23 -28.61 14.85
N TYR A 461 -22.26 -29.13 15.49
CA TYR A 461 -22.11 -29.86 16.75
C TYR A 461 -21.22 -31.10 16.60
N ARG A 462 -21.53 -31.95 15.61
CA ARG A 462 -20.78 -33.19 15.36
C ARG A 462 -19.31 -32.90 15.08
N TRP A 463 -19.03 -31.92 14.23
CA TRP A 463 -17.67 -31.53 13.86
C TRP A 463 -16.87 -31.06 15.10
N PHE A 464 -17.45 -30.17 15.92
CA PHE A 464 -16.78 -29.71 17.15
C PHE A 464 -16.63 -30.82 18.19
N PHE A 465 -17.60 -31.73 18.29
CA PHE A 465 -17.54 -32.89 19.18
C PHE A 465 -16.38 -33.82 18.78
N GLU A 466 -16.28 -34.17 17.50
CA GLU A 466 -15.21 -35.04 16.98
C GLU A 466 -13.83 -34.41 17.17
N LYS A 467 -13.66 -33.10 16.88
CA LYS A 467 -12.38 -32.41 17.09
C LYS A 467 -12.04 -32.24 18.57
N SER A 468 -13.02 -32.07 19.46
CA SER A 468 -12.81 -32.03 20.91
C SER A 468 -12.39 -33.39 21.46
N ARG A 469 -13.04 -34.48 21.00
CA ARG A 469 -12.65 -35.85 21.32
C ARG A 469 -11.23 -36.14 20.87
N PHE A 470 -10.87 -35.78 19.63
CA PHE A 470 -9.51 -35.91 19.12
C PHE A 470 -8.50 -35.14 19.98
N ALA A 471 -8.82 -33.90 20.35
CA ALA A 471 -7.93 -33.08 21.17
C ALA A 471 -7.67 -33.68 22.55
N LEU A 472 -8.70 -34.21 23.22
CA LEU A 472 -8.58 -34.87 24.51
C LEU A 472 -7.85 -36.22 24.44
N MET A 473 -8.14 -37.03 23.41
CA MET A 473 -7.50 -38.33 23.22
C MET A 473 -5.99 -38.21 22.99
N ASN A 474 -5.55 -37.10 22.38
CA ASN A 474 -4.15 -36.86 22.04
C ASN A 474 -3.47 -35.82 22.97
N ASP A 475 -4.10 -35.44 24.09
CA ASP A 475 -3.66 -34.40 25.04
C ASP A 475 -3.19 -33.07 24.37
N LYS A 476 -3.90 -32.64 23.32
CA LYS A 476 -3.56 -31.42 22.56
C LYS A 476 -4.10 -30.17 23.26
N LYS A 477 -3.45 -29.78 24.37
CA LYS A 477 -3.85 -28.61 25.19
C LYS A 477 -4.06 -27.32 24.39
N PRO A 478 -3.21 -26.94 23.41
CA PRO A 478 -3.46 -25.76 22.60
C PRO A 478 -4.77 -25.87 21.81
N LEU A 479 -5.04 -27.02 21.18
CA LEU A 479 -6.27 -27.26 20.43
C LEU A 479 -7.52 -27.20 21.33
N ILE A 480 -7.44 -27.75 22.54
CA ILE A 480 -8.53 -27.67 23.53
C ILE A 480 -8.89 -26.20 23.82
N ALA A 481 -7.89 -25.36 24.07
CA ALA A 481 -8.09 -23.94 24.32
C ALA A 481 -8.74 -23.23 23.12
N TRP A 482 -8.28 -23.54 21.90
CA TRP A 482 -8.82 -22.92 20.68
C TRP A 482 -10.23 -23.39 20.33
N LEU A 483 -10.55 -24.68 20.49
CA LEU A 483 -11.91 -25.19 20.32
C LEU A 483 -12.87 -24.52 21.31
N ASN A 484 -12.46 -24.35 22.57
CA ASN A 484 -13.22 -23.63 23.58
C ASN A 484 -13.51 -22.17 23.16
N ILE A 485 -12.49 -21.44 22.68
CA ILE A 485 -12.64 -20.07 22.15
C ILE A 485 -13.59 -20.04 20.94
N SER A 486 -13.42 -20.97 20.00
CA SER A 486 -14.24 -21.07 18.78
C SER A 486 -15.71 -21.29 19.12
N MET A 487 -15.99 -22.26 19.99
CA MET A 487 -17.35 -22.57 20.44
C MET A 487 -17.97 -21.38 21.18
N ASN A 488 -17.20 -20.67 22.01
CA ASN A 488 -17.68 -19.45 22.67
C ASN A 488 -18.05 -18.35 21.65
N ARG A 489 -17.23 -18.14 20.62
CA ARG A 489 -17.51 -17.14 19.57
C ARG A 489 -18.74 -17.52 18.76
N ILE A 490 -18.88 -18.79 18.38
CA ILE A 490 -20.08 -19.26 17.68
C ILE A 490 -21.31 -19.13 18.57
N TYR A 491 -21.21 -19.44 19.86
CA TYR A 491 -22.29 -19.17 20.82
C TYR A 491 -22.70 -17.70 20.84
N LEU A 492 -21.76 -16.75 20.82
CA LEU A 492 -22.09 -15.32 20.72
C LEU A 492 -22.80 -14.97 19.40
N VAL A 493 -22.41 -15.59 18.29
CA VAL A 493 -23.12 -15.45 17.01
C VAL A 493 -24.55 -15.98 17.10
N THR A 494 -24.78 -17.13 17.75
CA THR A 494 -26.13 -17.70 17.91
C THR A 494 -27.01 -16.88 18.84
N GLN A 495 -26.46 -16.20 19.86
CA GLN A 495 -27.23 -15.28 20.71
C GLN A 495 -27.84 -14.11 19.92
N SER A 496 -27.19 -13.67 18.84
CA SER A 496 -27.73 -12.64 17.95
C SER A 496 -28.79 -13.16 16.96
N ARG A 497 -29.07 -14.47 16.96
CA ARG A 497 -29.85 -15.17 15.92
C ARG A 497 -30.73 -16.26 16.53
N SER A 498 -32.00 -15.94 16.80
CA SER A 498 -32.97 -16.83 17.47
C SER A 498 -33.08 -18.23 16.86
N PHE A 499 -32.90 -18.36 15.55
CA PHE A 499 -32.99 -19.65 14.85
C PHE A 499 -31.86 -20.65 15.18
N TYR A 500 -30.78 -20.21 15.82
CA TYR A 500 -29.66 -21.07 16.26
C TYR A 500 -29.59 -21.26 17.78
N GLU A 501 -30.67 -20.99 18.52
CA GLU A 501 -30.69 -21.13 19.99
C GLU A 501 -30.33 -22.55 20.45
N LYS A 502 -30.80 -23.59 19.74
CA LYS A 502 -30.48 -24.99 20.02
C LYS A 502 -28.98 -25.25 19.94
N LEU A 503 -28.34 -24.84 18.85
CA LEU A 503 -26.89 -24.94 18.68
C LEU A 503 -26.13 -24.20 19.79
N GLY A 504 -26.59 -23.00 20.18
CA GLY A 504 -26.03 -22.24 21.28
C GLY A 504 -26.00 -23.04 22.60
N LYS A 505 -27.11 -23.70 22.95
CA LYS A 505 -27.19 -24.56 24.16
C LYS A 505 -26.26 -25.76 24.06
N MET A 506 -26.22 -26.43 22.90
CA MET A 506 -25.33 -27.57 22.66
C MET A 506 -23.85 -27.18 22.80
N PHE A 507 -23.48 -26.00 22.31
CA PHE A 507 -22.10 -25.50 22.41
C PHE A 507 -21.71 -25.13 23.83
N LEU A 508 -22.64 -24.61 24.65
CA LEU A 508 -22.38 -24.39 26.08
C LEU A 508 -22.05 -25.70 26.81
N MET A 509 -22.82 -26.76 26.54
CA MET A 509 -22.58 -28.09 27.12
C MET A 509 -21.25 -28.67 26.66
N LEU A 510 -21.02 -28.69 25.34
CA LEU A 510 -19.81 -29.23 24.73
C LEU A 510 -18.54 -28.51 25.23
N ARG A 511 -18.61 -27.19 25.37
CA ARG A 511 -17.54 -26.35 25.91
C ARG A 511 -17.26 -26.66 27.37
N HIS A 512 -18.29 -26.84 28.19
CA HIS A 512 -18.13 -27.21 29.59
C HIS A 512 -17.43 -28.56 29.72
N ALA A 513 -17.92 -29.59 29.01
CA ALA A 513 -17.33 -30.92 28.98
C ALA A 513 -15.85 -30.90 28.54
N LEU A 514 -15.55 -30.16 27.46
CA LEU A 514 -14.17 -30.00 26.97
C LEU A 514 -13.27 -29.31 28.01
N LYS A 515 -13.76 -28.27 28.69
CA LYS A 515 -12.99 -27.51 29.68
C LYS A 515 -12.66 -28.34 30.93
N VAL A 516 -13.57 -29.21 31.37
CA VAL A 516 -13.35 -30.09 32.53
C VAL A 516 -12.65 -31.40 32.15
N GLY A 517 -12.46 -31.67 30.86
CA GLY A 517 -11.83 -32.91 30.39
C GLY A 517 -12.72 -34.15 30.60
N ASP A 518 -14.04 -34.01 30.43
CA ASP A 518 -15.01 -35.08 30.65
C ASP A 518 -14.88 -36.20 29.60
N LYS A 519 -14.04 -37.20 29.88
CA LYS A 519 -13.77 -38.32 28.96
C LYS A 519 -15.03 -39.14 28.66
N GLU A 520 -15.95 -39.27 29.62
CA GLU A 520 -17.20 -40.02 29.44
C GLU A 520 -18.11 -39.33 28.43
N PHE A 521 -18.28 -38.00 28.53
CA PHE A 521 -19.05 -37.21 27.57
C PHE A 521 -18.56 -37.41 26.12
N PHE A 522 -17.25 -37.59 25.93
CA PHE A 522 -16.63 -37.78 24.62
C PHE A 522 -16.50 -39.25 24.18
N ASN A 523 -17.09 -40.20 24.90
CA ASN A 523 -16.95 -41.64 24.65
C ASN A 523 -15.47 -42.05 24.54
N LEU A 524 -14.66 -41.55 25.46
CA LEU A 524 -13.28 -41.97 25.65
C LEU A 524 -13.26 -42.92 26.84
N GLU A 525 -12.81 -44.15 26.64
CA GLU A 525 -12.66 -45.10 27.74
C GLU A 525 -11.73 -44.49 28.79
N ALA A 526 -12.19 -44.47 30.05
CA ALA A 526 -11.29 -44.16 31.15
C ALA A 526 -10.21 -45.24 31.15
N SER A 527 -9.00 -44.88 30.72
CA SER A 527 -7.82 -45.71 30.92
C SER A 527 -7.77 -46.03 32.41
N ARG A 528 -8.21 -47.24 32.78
CA ARG A 528 -8.07 -47.76 34.13
C ARG A 528 -6.56 -47.92 34.33
N GLU A 529 -5.96 -46.94 35.01
CA GLU A 529 -4.59 -47.05 35.53
C GLU A 529 -4.46 -48.20 36.52
#